data_AF-A0A7S3C8X5-F1
#
_entry.id   AF-A0A7S3C8X5-F1
#
_cell.length_a   1.000
_cell.length_b   1.000
_cell.length_c   1.000
_cell.angle_alpha   90.00
_cell.angle_beta   90.00
_cell.angle_gamma   90.00
#
_symmetry.space_group_name_H-M   'P 1'
#
loop_
_entity.id
_entity.type
_entity.pdbx_description
1 polymer ?
#
loop_
_entity_poly.entity_id
_entity_poly.type
_entity_poly.pdbx_seq_one_letter_code
_entity_poly.pdbx_strand_id
1 'polypeptide(L)'
;NNPVVVAFQEAACVWPDRPVDVVVSLGNGVPRHVLLPPKPKSVMETMGAIVEAATSVDRDHIVMEGIAGYLNRESRRTGGRRACGYYRFQPEDDRCDLMLDEVSESKLAALRDAYVEYIKGKEKEFDEVCRELVRAGQGGEGAA
;
A
#
# COMPACT_ATOMS: atom_id res chain seq x y z
N ASN A 1 5.81 9.21 -0.63
CA ASN A 1 6.51 8.61 -1.81
C ASN A 1 5.84 7.31 -2.29
N ASN A 2 4.52 7.18 -2.15
CA ASN A 2 3.78 5.99 -2.54
C ASN A 2 3.06 6.29 -3.85
N PRO A 3 3.41 5.65 -4.98
CA PRO A 3 2.90 6.07 -6.28
C PRO A 3 1.45 5.67 -6.51
N VAL A 4 0.76 5.03 -5.56
CA VAL A 4 -0.52 4.34 -5.81
C VAL A 4 -1.59 5.23 -6.45
N VAL A 5 -1.78 6.47 -5.97
CA VAL A 5 -2.81 7.38 -6.51
C VAL A 5 -2.42 7.86 -7.91
N VAL A 6 -1.17 8.25 -8.10
CA VAL A 6 -0.66 8.71 -9.40
C VAL A 6 -0.69 7.57 -10.41
N ALA A 7 -0.25 6.37 -10.04
CA ALA A 7 -0.28 5.19 -10.90
C ALA A 7 -1.71 4.80 -11.29
N PHE A 8 -2.66 4.89 -10.35
CA PHE A 8 -4.08 4.66 -10.63
C PHE A 8 -4.64 5.68 -11.63
N GLN A 9 -4.32 6.97 -11.43
CA GLN A 9 -4.70 8.04 -12.34
C GLN A 9 -4.10 7.85 -13.73
N GLU A 10 -2.80 7.58 -13.82
CA GLU A 10 -2.09 7.36 -15.09
C GLU A 10 -2.66 6.15 -15.85
N ALA A 11 -2.96 5.05 -15.15
CA ALA A 11 -3.60 3.90 -15.78
C ALA A 11 -4.96 4.26 -16.41
N ALA A 12 -5.77 5.08 -15.73
CA ALA A 12 -7.04 5.57 -16.27
C ALA A 12 -6.85 6.53 -17.47
N CYS A 13 -5.75 7.27 -17.53
CA CYS A 13 -5.43 8.12 -18.68
C CYS A 13 -4.92 7.31 -19.89
N VAL A 14 -4.08 6.30 -19.65
CA VAL A 14 -3.51 5.45 -20.72
C VAL A 14 -4.58 4.50 -21.30
N TRP A 15 -5.46 3.96 -20.46
CA TRP A 15 -6.54 3.06 -20.87
C TRP A 15 -7.92 3.56 -20.43
N PRO A 16 -8.46 4.62 -21.06
CA PRO A 16 -9.73 5.24 -20.64
C PRO A 16 -10.92 4.27 -20.70
N ASP A 17 -10.89 3.31 -21.62
CA ASP A 17 -11.97 2.33 -21.81
C ASP A 17 -11.78 1.05 -20.97
N ARG A 18 -10.69 0.95 -20.21
CA ARG A 18 -10.38 -0.23 -19.39
C ARG A 18 -10.27 0.18 -17.92
N PRO A 19 -11.31 -0.06 -17.11
CA PRO A 19 -11.24 0.24 -15.68
C PRO A 19 -10.17 -0.61 -14.99
N VAL A 20 -9.56 -0.05 -13.95
CA VAL A 20 -8.60 -0.77 -13.11
C VAL A 20 -9.37 -1.63 -12.10
N ASP A 21 -9.42 -2.94 -12.33
CA ASP A 21 -10.15 -3.89 -11.49
C ASP A 21 -9.48 -4.13 -10.13
N VAL A 22 -8.15 -4.13 -10.06
CA VAL A 22 -7.38 -4.46 -8.86
C VAL A 22 -6.13 -3.56 -8.77
N VAL A 23 -5.88 -3.03 -7.58
CA VAL A 23 -4.69 -2.24 -7.23
C VAL A 23 -4.02 -2.90 -6.04
N VAL A 24 -2.77 -3.31 -6.21
CA VAL A 24 -1.94 -3.83 -5.12
C VAL A 24 -0.82 -2.84 -4.87
N SER A 25 -0.76 -2.31 -3.64
CA SER A 25 0.26 -1.37 -3.21
C SER A 25 1.18 -2.05 -2.19
N LEU A 26 2.47 -2.12 -2.49
CA LEU A 26 3.48 -2.78 -1.66
C LEU A 26 4.35 -1.73 -0.97
N GLY A 27 4.44 -1.88 0.34
CA GLY A 27 5.28 -1.08 1.22
C GLY A 27 6.66 -1.68 1.43
N ASN A 28 7.58 -0.83 1.89
CA ASN A 28 8.93 -1.20 2.32
C ASN A 28 9.04 -1.51 3.83
N GLY A 29 7.91 -1.60 4.53
CA GLY A 29 7.89 -1.79 5.98
C GLY A 29 8.01 -0.45 6.73
N VAL A 30 7.37 -0.37 7.89
CA VAL A 30 7.53 0.76 8.82
C VAL A 30 7.79 0.24 10.22
N PRO A 31 8.58 0.96 11.04
CA PRO A 31 8.66 0.66 12.45
C PRO A 31 7.28 0.79 13.11
N ARG A 32 7.04 0.05 14.19
CA ARG A 32 5.77 0.18 14.90
C ARG A 32 5.67 1.56 15.50
N HIS A 33 4.53 2.20 15.31
CA HIS A 33 4.26 3.50 15.92
C HIS A 33 4.11 3.34 17.44
N VAL A 34 5.10 3.84 18.19
CA VAL A 34 5.00 3.99 19.64
C VAL A 34 4.60 5.44 19.95
N LEU A 35 3.43 5.62 20.57
CA LEU A 35 3.03 6.93 21.06
C LEU A 35 3.95 7.36 22.19
N LEU A 36 4.86 8.28 21.90
CA LEU A 36 5.73 8.88 22.90
C LEU A 36 5.02 10.09 23.56
N PRO A 37 5.23 10.31 24.88
CA PRO A 37 4.68 11.48 25.55
C PRO A 37 5.22 12.77 24.89
N PRO A 38 4.43 13.86 24.89
CA PRO A 38 4.85 15.12 24.29
C PRO A 38 6.12 15.62 24.99
N LYS A 39 7.19 15.79 24.21
CA LYS A 39 8.46 16.35 24.66
C LYS A 39 8.77 17.61 23.84
N PRO A 40 9.38 18.65 24.45
CA PRO A 40 9.86 19.80 23.70
C PRO A 40 10.86 19.32 22.64
N LYS A 41 10.58 19.63 21.38
CA LYS A 41 11.43 19.29 20.24
C LYS A 41 12.38 20.44 19.94
N SER A 42 13.62 20.12 19.65
CA SER A 42 14.56 21.05 19.04
C SER A 42 14.07 21.48 17.64
N VAL A 43 14.64 22.57 17.12
CA VAL A 43 14.36 23.01 15.75
C VAL A 43 14.71 21.91 14.73
N MET A 44 15.81 21.19 14.95
CA MET A 44 16.26 20.11 14.07
C MET A 44 15.28 18.93 14.06
N GLU A 45 14.79 18.50 15.24
CA GLU A 45 13.78 17.45 15.35
C GLU A 45 12.44 17.88 14.73
N THR A 46 12.10 19.16 14.82
CA THR A 46 10.90 19.71 14.18
C THR A 46 11.03 19.68 12.66
N MET A 47 12.18 20.06 12.10
CA MET A 47 12.44 19.96 10.66
C MET A 47 12.39 18.51 10.18
N GLY A 48 12.96 17.57 10.93
CA GLY A 48 12.86 16.14 10.64
C GLY A 48 11.41 15.66 10.58
N ALA A 49 10.59 16.03 11.57
CA ALA A 49 9.17 15.67 11.58
C ALA A 49 8.37 16.27 10.42
N ILE A 50 8.72 17.48 9.95
CA ILE A 50 8.09 18.09 8.77
C ILE A 50 8.43 17.30 7.51
N VAL A 51 9.69 16.90 7.34
CA VAL A 51 10.11 16.07 6.19
C VAL A 51 9.42 14.71 6.21
N GLU A 52 9.37 14.06 7.38
CA GLU A 52 8.65 12.79 7.57
C GLU A 52 7.16 12.94 7.19
N ALA A 53 6.50 13.99 7.68
CA ALA A 53 5.10 14.27 7.35
C ALA A 53 4.90 14.55 5.85
N ALA A 54 5.83 15.25 5.20
CA ALA A 54 5.77 15.55 3.77
C ALA A 54 6.03 14.32 2.89
N THR A 55 6.78 13.34 3.37
CA THR A 55 7.13 12.11 2.65
C THR A 55 6.23 10.92 2.99
N SER A 56 5.32 11.09 3.95
CA SER A 56 4.38 10.06 4.43
C SER A 56 3.69 9.33 3.27
N VAL A 57 3.72 8.00 3.35
CA VAL A 57 3.10 7.10 2.38
C VAL A 57 1.62 6.81 2.70
N ASP A 58 1.19 7.15 3.91
CA ASP A 58 -0.15 6.85 4.44
C ASP A 58 -1.21 7.74 3.80
N ARG A 59 -0.86 9.00 3.48
CA ARG A 59 -1.78 9.92 2.79
C ARG A 59 -2.30 9.28 1.50
N ASP A 60 -1.40 8.79 0.66
CA ASP A 60 -1.77 8.19 -0.62
C ASP A 60 -2.54 6.88 -0.42
N HIS A 61 -2.20 6.12 0.63
CA HIS A 61 -2.95 4.93 1.00
C HIS A 61 -4.41 5.24 1.38
N ILE A 62 -4.64 6.23 2.26
CA ILE A 62 -5.97 6.67 2.70
C ILE A 62 -6.79 7.20 1.53
N VAL A 63 -6.16 8.00 0.66
CA VAL A 63 -6.83 8.53 -0.54
C VAL A 63 -7.25 7.39 -1.47
N MET A 64 -6.36 6.44 -1.75
CA MET A 64 -6.69 5.29 -2.60
C MET A 64 -7.76 4.39 -1.99
N GLU A 65 -7.75 4.19 -0.67
CA GLU A 65 -8.81 3.47 0.04
C GLU A 65 -10.17 4.17 -0.13
N GLY A 66 -10.20 5.50 0.00
CA GLY A 66 -11.39 6.30 -0.25
C GLY A 66 -11.90 6.18 -1.69
N ILE A 67 -11.01 6.24 -2.69
CA ILE A 67 -11.34 6.07 -4.11
C ILE A 67 -11.94 4.68 -4.35
N ALA A 68 -11.28 3.62 -3.91
CA ALA A 68 -11.76 2.25 -4.06
C ALA A 68 -13.12 2.06 -3.35
N GLY A 69 -13.29 2.63 -2.16
CA GLY A 69 -14.54 2.61 -1.42
C GLY A 69 -15.69 3.30 -2.16
N TYR A 70 -15.41 4.46 -2.76
CA TYR A 70 -16.37 5.20 -3.59
C TYR A 70 -16.78 4.40 -4.83
N LEU A 71 -15.81 3.90 -5.62
CA LEU A 71 -16.08 3.11 -6.83
C LEU A 71 -16.91 1.86 -6.52
N ASN A 72 -16.58 1.17 -5.43
CA ASN A 72 -17.33 0.00 -5.00
C ASN A 72 -18.75 0.35 -4.53
N ARG A 73 -18.96 1.52 -3.92
CA ARG A 73 -20.30 2.00 -3.54
C ARG A 73 -21.15 2.29 -4.77
N GLU A 74 -20.59 3.00 -5.75
CA GLU A 74 -21.31 3.33 -6.99
C GLU A 74 -21.68 2.08 -7.77
N SER A 75 -20.74 1.14 -7.91
CA SER A 75 -21.03 -0.14 -8.58
C SER A 75 -22.15 -0.92 -7.88
N ARG A 76 -22.15 -0.98 -6.54
CA ARG A 76 -23.25 -1.63 -5.79
C ARG A 76 -24.60 -0.91 -6.00
N ARG A 77 -24.62 0.43 -6.09
CA ARG A 77 -25.85 1.19 -6.36
C ARG A 77 -26.47 0.84 -7.72
N THR A 78 -25.64 0.55 -8.72
CA THR A 78 -26.09 0.17 -10.07
C THR A 78 -26.26 -1.35 -10.25
N GLY A 79 -26.28 -2.12 -9.15
CA GLY A 79 -26.44 -3.58 -9.18
C GLY A 79 -25.20 -4.35 -9.65
N GLY A 80 -24.05 -3.68 -9.74
CA GLY A 80 -22.77 -4.26 -10.11
C GLY A 80 -22.05 -4.96 -8.96
N ARG A 81 -20.95 -5.63 -9.31
CA ARG A 81 -20.02 -6.30 -8.38
C ARG A 81 -18.95 -5.32 -7.87
N ARG A 82 -17.97 -5.80 -7.09
CA ARG A 82 -16.79 -5.01 -6.71
C ARG A 82 -16.11 -4.47 -7.98
N ALA A 83 -15.94 -3.15 -8.06
CA ALA A 83 -15.42 -2.44 -9.22
C ALA A 83 -13.91 -2.21 -9.16
N CYS A 84 -13.35 -1.97 -7.97
CA CYS A 84 -11.92 -1.83 -7.79
C CYS A 84 -11.50 -2.48 -6.47
N GLY A 85 -10.61 -3.46 -6.57
CA GLY A 85 -10.04 -4.15 -5.44
C GLY A 85 -8.73 -3.54 -4.99
N TYR A 86 -8.73 -2.84 -3.87
CA TYR A 86 -7.52 -2.23 -3.32
C TYR A 86 -6.95 -3.05 -2.16
N TYR A 87 -5.66 -3.35 -2.24
CA TYR A 87 -4.91 -4.08 -1.23
C TYR A 87 -3.59 -3.36 -0.92
N ARG A 88 -3.34 -3.14 0.37
CA ARG A 88 -2.09 -2.54 0.87
C ARG A 88 -1.36 -3.54 1.74
N PHE A 89 -0.17 -3.94 1.30
CA PHE A 89 0.73 -4.77 2.09
C PHE A 89 1.88 -3.91 2.61
N GLN A 90 1.86 -3.63 3.91
CA GLN A 90 2.85 -2.84 4.63
C GLN A 90 3.14 -3.56 5.96
N PRO A 91 4.32 -4.19 6.11
CA PRO A 91 4.73 -4.72 7.40
C PRO A 91 4.93 -3.61 8.44
N GLU A 92 4.44 -3.84 9.67
CA GLU A 92 4.65 -2.96 10.82
C GLU A 92 5.44 -3.72 11.90
N ASP A 93 6.76 -3.51 11.92
CA ASP A 93 7.68 -4.26 12.78
C ASP A 93 8.90 -3.42 13.12
N ASP A 94 9.40 -3.49 14.35
CA ASP A 94 10.57 -2.72 14.80
C ASP A 94 11.83 -3.07 13.98
N ARG A 95 11.90 -4.27 13.40
CA ARG A 95 12.98 -4.68 12.48
C ARG A 95 12.95 -3.91 11.15
N CYS A 96 11.89 -3.16 10.87
CA CYS A 96 11.80 -2.25 9.73
C CYS A 96 12.40 -0.86 10.03
N ASP A 97 12.86 -0.58 11.26
CA ASP A 97 13.55 0.67 11.60
C ASP A 97 14.99 0.66 11.07
N LEU A 98 15.12 0.84 9.75
CA LEU A 98 16.40 0.83 9.05
C LEU A 98 16.57 2.12 8.26
N MET A 99 17.82 2.61 8.25
CA MET A 99 18.20 3.69 7.35
C MET A 99 18.19 3.18 5.90
N LEU A 100 17.93 4.08 4.96
CA LEU A 100 17.83 3.74 3.53
C LEU A 100 19.13 3.14 2.98
N ASP A 101 20.28 3.56 3.52
CA ASP A 101 21.63 3.13 3.15
C ASP A 101 22.16 1.98 4.01
N GLU A 102 21.30 1.26 4.72
CA GLU A 102 21.71 0.09 5.51
C GLU A 102 22.23 -1.04 4.61
N VAL A 103 23.39 -1.59 4.97
CA VAL A 103 24.07 -2.67 4.22
C VAL A 103 24.47 -3.85 5.10
N SER A 104 24.21 -3.80 6.41
CA SER A 104 24.53 -4.89 7.33
C SER A 104 23.68 -6.13 7.05
N GLU A 105 24.36 -7.23 6.71
CA GLU A 105 23.69 -8.51 6.41
C GLU A 105 22.80 -8.99 7.56
N SER A 106 23.21 -8.79 8.81
CA SER A 106 22.44 -9.23 9.98
C SER A 106 21.13 -8.46 10.14
N LYS A 107 21.14 -7.14 9.86
CA LYS A 107 19.94 -6.31 9.91
C LYS A 107 19.01 -6.60 8.73
N LEU A 108 19.57 -6.80 7.53
CA LEU A 108 18.80 -7.19 6.35
C LEU A 108 18.19 -8.59 6.51
N ALA A 109 18.88 -9.52 7.17
CA ALA A 109 18.32 -10.82 7.52
C ALA A 109 17.14 -10.68 8.49
N ALA A 110 17.27 -9.87 9.54
CA ALA A 110 16.19 -9.59 10.48
C ALA A 110 14.97 -8.95 9.79
N LEU A 111 15.19 -8.00 8.87
CA LEU A 111 14.14 -7.41 8.04
C LEU A 111 13.42 -8.49 7.22
N ARG A 112 14.16 -9.37 6.55
CA ARG A 112 13.57 -10.47 5.76
C ARG A 112 12.72 -11.39 6.64
N ASP A 113 13.19 -11.71 7.83
CA ASP A 113 12.45 -12.57 8.76
C ASP A 113 11.12 -11.90 9.19
N ALA A 114 11.13 -10.58 9.43
CA ALA A 114 9.92 -9.81 9.69
C ALA A 114 8.89 -9.90 8.54
N TYR A 115 9.37 -9.82 7.29
CA TYR A 115 8.51 -9.99 6.12
C TYR A 115 7.94 -11.40 5.99
N VAL A 116 8.76 -12.43 6.23
CA VAL A 116 8.30 -13.82 6.18
C VAL A 116 7.21 -14.06 7.22
N GLU A 117 7.38 -13.53 8.44
CA GLU A 117 6.37 -13.60 9.49
C GLU A 117 5.10 -12.84 9.11
N TYR A 118 5.22 -11.63 8.56
CA TYR A 118 4.10 -10.82 8.07
C TYR A 118 3.29 -11.55 6.99
N ILE A 119 3.97 -12.10 5.98
CA ILE A 119 3.34 -12.83 4.87
C ILE A 119 2.60 -14.06 5.41
N LYS A 120 3.22 -14.84 6.30
CA LYS A 120 2.57 -15.99 6.95
C LYS A 120 1.32 -15.57 7.73
N GLY A 121 1.36 -14.44 8.43
CA GLY A 121 0.22 -13.89 9.15
C GLY A 121 -0.94 -13.44 8.25
N LYS A 122 -0.67 -13.18 6.96
CA LYS A 122 -1.62 -12.65 5.98
C LYS A 122 -1.88 -13.59 4.79
N GLU A 123 -1.52 -14.87 4.89
CA GLU A 123 -1.61 -15.85 3.80
C GLU A 123 -2.98 -15.82 3.08
N LYS A 124 -4.08 -15.78 3.84
CA LYS A 124 -5.44 -15.69 3.28
C LYS A 124 -5.69 -14.44 2.44
N GLU A 125 -5.14 -13.29 2.85
CA GLU A 125 -5.29 -12.02 2.12
C GLU A 125 -4.46 -12.07 0.83
N PHE A 126 -3.24 -12.62 0.87
CA PHE A 126 -2.45 -12.88 -0.33
C PHE A 126 -3.15 -13.82 -1.32
N ASP A 127 -3.71 -14.92 -0.83
CA ASP A 127 -4.48 -15.87 -1.65
C ASP A 127 -5.73 -15.24 -2.27
N GLU A 128 -6.40 -14.33 -1.55
CA GLU A 128 -7.51 -13.55 -2.09
C GLU A 128 -7.05 -12.65 -3.24
N VAL A 129 -5.98 -11.87 -3.03
CA VAL A 129 -5.42 -10.97 -4.05
C VAL A 129 -4.99 -11.75 -5.29
N CYS A 130 -4.28 -12.86 -5.12
CA CYS A 130 -3.85 -13.69 -6.24
C CYS A 130 -5.06 -14.20 -7.06
N ARG A 131 -6.12 -14.66 -6.39
CA ARG A 131 -7.36 -15.08 -7.07
C ARG A 131 -8.03 -13.92 -7.82
N GLU A 132 -8.08 -12.73 -7.22
CA GLU A 132 -8.65 -11.56 -7.88
C GLU A 132 -7.84 -11.12 -9.11
N LEU A 133 -6.51 -11.10 -9.01
CA LEU A 133 -5.62 -10.76 -10.12
C LEU A 133 -5.77 -11.75 -11.28
N VAL A 134 -5.84 -13.06 -11.00
CA VAL A 134 -6.07 -14.09 -12.03
C VAL A 134 -7.42 -13.89 -12.71
N ARG A 135 -8.48 -13.65 -11.94
CA ARG A 135 -9.83 -13.39 -12.48
C ARG A 135 -9.85 -12.14 -13.36
N ALA A 136 -9.19 -11.06 -12.95
CA ALA A 136 -9.12 -9.81 -13.70
C ALA A 136 -8.34 -9.98 -15.01
N GLY A 137 -7.24 -10.75 -15.01
CA GLY A 137 -6.46 -11.06 -16.21
C GLY A 137 -7.28 -11.81 -17.27
N GLN A 138 -8.05 -12.80 -16.85
CA GLN A 138 -8.89 -13.62 -17.75
C GLN A 138 -10.07 -12.84 -18.35
N GLY A 139 -10.55 -11.79 -17.67
CA GLY A 139 -11.63 -10.94 -18.17
C GLY A 139 -11.25 -10.05 -19.36
N GLY A 140 -9.94 -9.82 -19.59
CA GLY A 140 -9.43 -8.96 -20.67
C GLY A 140 -9.16 -9.67 -22.00
N GLU A 141 -9.05 -11.00 -22.02
CA GLU A 141 -8.72 -11.78 -23.24
C GLU A 141 -9.95 -12.11 -24.10
N GLY A 142 -11.17 -11.91 -23.60
CA GLY A 142 -12.41 -12.19 -24.33
C GLY A 142 -13.04 -10.99 -25.05
N ALA A 143 -12.42 -9.81 -24.99
CA ALA A 143 -12.96 -8.55 -25.53
C ALA A 143 -12.05 -7.89 -26.58
N ALA A 144 -11.00 -8.58 -27.05
CA ALA A 144 -10.09 -8.14 -28.10
C ALA A 144 -10.34 -8.92 -29.40
#